data_AF-A0A356B4Z3-F1
#
_entry.id   AF-A0A356B4Z3-F1
#
_cell.length_a   1.000
_cell.length_b   1.000
_cell.length_c   1.000
_cell.angle_alpha   90.00
_cell.angle_beta   90.00
_cell.angle_gamma   90.00
#
_symmetry.space_group_name_H-M   'P 1'
#
loop_
_entity.id
_entity.type
_entity.pdbx_description
1 polymer ?
#
loop_
_entity_poly.entity_id
_entity_poly.type
_entity_poly.pdbx_seq_one_letter_code
_entity_poly.pdbx_strand_id
1 'polypeptide(L)'
;MQPQVNRKKSGNVMPFCLIGPAEFFCRVCRFQTGGVFLYAFSDLDTVRDLPDVLSITKLSAAIGLSISRTHELMDDMRIPYLKLGKRKVIFKEHLIEGLSGKSSLTDVAKLNAVKSLPRNFPPKYLIDVFSISNGNAYIIVRTPGFPAIFSRNRIVVNKQGLIEWIRKNERYNRKE
;
A
#
# COMPACT_ATOMS: atom_id res chain seq x y z
N MET A 1 -21.63 0.97 -73.57
CA MET A 1 -21.09 2.32 -73.79
C MET A 1 -20.45 2.79 -72.48
N GLN A 2 -19.16 3.14 -72.52
CA GLN A 2 -18.34 3.71 -71.43
C GLN A 2 -18.76 5.19 -71.14
N PRO A 3 -18.13 5.99 -70.22
CA PRO A 3 -16.96 5.75 -69.34
C PRO A 3 -16.98 6.36 -67.89
N GLN A 4 -16.02 5.87 -67.08
CA GLN A 4 -15.09 6.56 -66.13
C GLN A 4 -15.58 7.66 -65.17
N VAL A 5 -15.31 7.48 -63.85
CA VAL A 5 -14.58 8.50 -63.04
C VAL A 5 -13.68 7.81 -61.98
N ASN A 6 -12.40 8.17 -62.07
CA ASN A 6 -11.25 7.89 -61.23
C ASN A 6 -11.28 8.70 -59.92
N ARG A 7 -11.02 8.09 -58.74
CA ARG A 7 -10.42 8.77 -57.57
C ARG A 7 -9.61 7.81 -56.71
N LYS A 8 -8.28 7.93 -56.82
CA LYS A 8 -7.30 7.52 -55.80
C LYS A 8 -7.69 8.08 -54.42
N LYS A 9 -7.68 7.24 -53.38
CA LYS A 9 -7.32 7.65 -52.02
C LYS A 9 -6.46 6.58 -51.36
N SER A 10 -5.19 6.93 -51.19
CA SER A 10 -4.31 6.41 -50.16
C SER A 10 -4.99 6.53 -48.79
N GLY A 11 -4.96 5.46 -48.01
CA GLY A 11 -5.50 5.44 -46.66
C GLY A 11 -4.75 4.42 -45.81
N ASN A 12 -3.57 4.82 -45.34
CA ASN A 12 -2.91 4.39 -44.12
C ASN A 12 -3.36 3.04 -43.52
N VAL A 13 -2.58 2.00 -43.80
CA VAL A 13 -2.49 0.83 -42.92
C VAL A 13 -1.88 1.33 -41.60
N MET A 14 -2.71 1.51 -40.57
CA MET A 14 -2.21 1.83 -39.24
C MET A 14 -1.36 0.65 -38.75
N PRO A 15 -0.11 0.87 -38.29
CA PRO A 15 0.61 -0.17 -37.62
C PRO A 15 -0.05 -0.42 -36.27
N PHE A 16 -0.41 -1.68 -36.03
CA PHE A 16 -0.64 -2.22 -34.69
C PHE A 16 0.59 -1.88 -33.83
N CYS A 17 0.49 -0.81 -33.02
CA CYS A 17 1.41 -0.60 -31.92
C CYS A 17 1.06 -1.62 -30.84
N LEU A 18 1.92 -2.62 -30.73
CA LEU A 18 2.11 -3.44 -29.54
C LEU A 18 2.52 -2.49 -28.40
N ILE A 19 1.55 -2.04 -27.60
CA ILE A 19 1.79 -1.19 -26.44
C ILE A 19 2.44 -2.07 -25.36
N GLY A 20 3.76 -2.02 -25.29
CA GLY A 20 4.54 -2.58 -24.21
C GLY A 20 4.43 -1.75 -22.92
N PRO A 21 4.92 -2.28 -21.77
CA PRO A 21 4.73 -1.70 -20.44
C PRO A 21 5.43 -0.34 -20.20
N ALA A 22 6.14 0.21 -21.18
CA ALA A 22 6.89 1.46 -21.06
C ALA A 22 6.02 2.73 -21.13
N GLU A 23 4.78 2.65 -21.62
CA GLU A 23 3.92 3.84 -21.77
C GLU A 23 3.12 4.23 -20.51
N PHE A 24 3.15 3.41 -19.44
CA PHE A 24 2.55 3.79 -18.16
C PHE A 24 3.33 4.93 -17.46
N PHE A 25 4.58 5.18 -17.87
CA PHE A 25 5.45 6.17 -17.26
C PHE A 25 5.22 7.62 -17.73
N CYS A 26 4.53 7.83 -18.86
CA CYS A 26 4.54 9.15 -19.52
C CYS A 26 3.33 10.05 -19.22
N ARG A 27 2.41 9.64 -18.33
CA ARG A 27 1.19 10.43 -18.00
C ARG A 27 1.24 11.17 -16.66
N VAL A 28 2.41 11.33 -16.05
CA VAL A 28 2.58 12.02 -14.75
C VAL A 28 3.32 13.36 -14.85
N CYS A 29 3.88 13.71 -16.02
CA CYS A 29 4.64 14.96 -16.17
C CYS A 29 3.87 16.08 -16.88
N ARG A 30 2.78 16.57 -16.29
CA ARG A 30 2.27 17.92 -16.57
C ARG A 30 1.63 18.52 -15.34
N PHE A 31 2.43 19.14 -14.46
CA PHE A 31 2.03 20.34 -13.71
C PHE A 31 3.30 21.04 -13.15
N GLN A 32 3.64 22.18 -13.76
CA GLN A 32 4.45 23.28 -13.20
C GLN A 32 3.69 23.84 -11.96
N THR A 33 4.24 24.40 -10.88
CA THR A 33 5.55 24.97 -10.51
C THR A 33 5.48 25.26 -9.00
N GLY A 34 6.56 25.05 -8.25
CA GLY A 34 6.76 25.68 -6.94
C GLY A 34 7.28 24.74 -5.84
N GLY A 35 8.58 24.88 -5.50
CA GLY A 35 9.16 24.36 -4.26
C GLY A 35 9.69 22.93 -4.35
N VAL A 36 11.01 22.82 -4.35
CA VAL A 36 11.80 21.61 -4.51
C VAL A 36 11.64 20.67 -3.31
N PHE A 37 11.13 19.46 -3.57
CA PHE A 37 11.70 18.17 -3.14
C PHE A 37 11.03 17.08 -3.98
N LEU A 38 11.42 17.01 -5.26
CA LEU A 38 11.10 15.88 -6.12
C LEU A 38 11.96 14.70 -5.64
N TYR A 39 11.48 13.97 -4.63
CA TYR A 39 11.93 12.60 -4.44
C TYR A 39 11.43 11.82 -5.63
N ALA A 40 12.32 11.60 -6.60
CA ALA A 40 12.06 10.75 -7.73
C ALA A 40 11.70 9.36 -7.19
N PHE A 41 10.48 8.94 -7.49
CA PHE A 41 9.89 7.62 -7.24
C PHE A 41 10.77 6.41 -7.68
N SER A 42 11.91 6.68 -8.32
CA SER A 42 12.81 5.71 -8.91
C SER A 42 13.84 5.12 -7.93
N ASP A 43 14.15 5.79 -6.82
CA ASP A 43 15.13 5.27 -5.87
C ASP A 43 14.42 4.44 -4.79
N LEU A 44 14.31 3.13 -5.06
CA LEU A 44 14.02 2.08 -4.07
C LEU A 44 14.81 2.27 -2.76
N ASP A 45 15.95 2.94 -2.81
CA ASP A 45 16.78 3.26 -1.64
C ASP A 45 16.09 4.18 -0.63
N THR A 46 15.29 5.15 -1.06
CA THR A 46 14.54 6.00 -0.10
C THR A 46 13.41 5.25 0.60
N VAL A 47 12.88 4.20 -0.02
CA VAL A 47 11.87 3.30 0.58
C VAL A 47 12.52 2.29 1.54
N ARG A 48 13.82 1.98 1.36
CA ARG A 48 14.56 1.06 2.24
C ARG A 48 14.81 1.65 3.63
N ASP A 49 14.91 2.96 3.77
CA ASP A 49 15.09 3.61 5.09
C ASP A 49 13.80 3.82 5.87
N LEU A 50 12.65 3.44 5.30
CA LEU A 50 11.37 3.57 5.99
C LEU A 50 11.26 2.59 7.17
N PRO A 51 10.51 2.96 8.24
CA PRO A 51 10.15 2.02 9.29
C PRO A 51 9.33 0.86 8.72
N ASP A 52 9.38 -0.30 9.37
CA ASP A 52 8.67 -1.51 8.96
C ASP A 52 7.15 -1.33 8.85
N VAL A 53 6.61 -0.33 9.56
CA VAL A 53 5.18 -0.02 9.60
C VAL A 53 4.96 1.47 9.40
N LEU A 54 4.08 1.80 8.46
CA LEU A 54 3.89 3.15 7.94
C LEU A 54 2.43 3.58 8.04
N SER A 55 2.22 4.88 8.30
CA SER A 55 0.95 5.54 8.05
C SER A 55 1.00 6.27 6.70
N ILE A 56 -0.17 6.56 6.12
CA ILE A 56 -0.25 7.31 4.86
C ILE A 56 0.49 8.65 4.95
N THR A 57 0.39 9.36 6.07
CA THR A 57 1.07 10.64 6.24
C THR A 57 2.60 10.51 6.21
N LYS A 58 3.13 9.43 6.81
CA LYS A 58 4.57 9.13 6.75
C LYS A 58 4.98 8.73 5.34
N LEU A 59 4.16 7.94 4.65
CA LEU A 59 4.38 7.52 3.27
C LEU A 59 4.36 8.72 2.31
N SER A 60 3.36 9.60 2.43
CA SER A 60 3.22 10.77 1.58
C SER A 60 4.41 11.73 1.75
N ALA A 61 4.86 11.91 3.01
CA ALA A 61 6.05 12.70 3.31
C ALA A 61 7.33 12.08 2.72
N ALA A 62 7.47 10.75 2.79
CA ALA A 62 8.64 10.05 2.24
C ALA A 62 8.71 10.10 0.72
N ILE A 63 7.58 9.97 0.03
CA ILE A 63 7.52 9.97 -1.45
C ILE A 63 7.47 11.42 -1.99
N GLY A 64 7.21 12.41 -1.13
CA GLY A 64 7.01 13.80 -1.57
C GLY A 64 5.70 14.02 -2.34
N LEU A 65 4.69 13.16 -2.12
CA LEU A 65 3.38 13.28 -2.74
C LEU A 65 2.36 13.88 -1.79
N SER A 66 1.29 14.46 -2.36
CA SER A 66 0.12 14.82 -1.56
C SER A 66 -0.55 13.57 -0.99
N ILE A 67 -1.26 13.71 0.14
CA ILE A 67 -1.98 12.61 0.78
C ILE A 67 -2.99 11.98 -0.19
N SER A 68 -3.74 12.81 -0.93
CA SER A 68 -4.71 12.34 -1.94
C SER A 68 -4.03 11.53 -3.05
N ARG A 69 -2.89 12.01 -3.57
CA ARG A 69 -2.16 11.29 -4.62
C ARG A 69 -1.54 9.99 -4.10
N THR A 70 -1.14 9.97 -2.84
CA THR A 70 -0.66 8.75 -2.17
C THR A 70 -1.78 7.71 -2.06
N HIS A 71 -3.01 8.14 -1.78
CA HIS A 71 -4.16 7.25 -1.80
C HIS A 71 -4.42 6.66 -3.19
N GLU A 72 -4.41 7.48 -4.24
CA GLU A 72 -4.58 7.02 -5.62
C GLU A 72 -3.49 6.00 -6.01
N LEU A 73 -2.24 6.28 -5.65
CA LEU A 73 -1.11 5.38 -5.91
C LEU A 73 -1.30 4.02 -5.23
N MET A 74 -1.74 4.01 -3.97
CA MET A 74 -2.02 2.76 -3.26
C MET A 74 -3.12 1.94 -3.95
N ASP A 75 -4.09 2.62 -4.56
CA ASP A 75 -5.20 1.99 -5.27
C ASP A 75 -4.74 1.37 -6.59
N ASP A 76 -3.95 2.12 -7.36
CA ASP A 76 -3.40 1.67 -8.63
C ASP A 76 -2.48 0.45 -8.44
N MET A 77 -1.64 0.49 -7.40
CA MET A 77 -0.67 -0.58 -7.09
C MET A 77 -1.25 -1.72 -6.22
N ARG A 78 -2.54 -1.64 -5.85
CA ARG A 78 -3.25 -2.63 -5.02
C ARG A 78 -2.51 -3.02 -3.73
N ILE A 79 -1.90 -2.03 -3.07
CA ILE A 79 -1.11 -2.27 -1.86
C ILE A 79 -2.06 -2.55 -0.68
N PRO A 80 -1.91 -3.67 0.04
CA PRO A 80 -2.77 -3.98 1.16
C PRO A 80 -2.53 -3.00 2.30
N TYR A 81 -3.59 -2.71 3.03
CA TYR A 81 -3.51 -1.90 4.23
C TYR A 81 -4.50 -2.39 5.29
N LEU A 82 -4.18 -2.09 6.54
CA LEU A 82 -5.04 -2.34 7.69
C LEU A 82 -5.70 -1.02 8.13
N LYS A 83 -7.03 -1.01 8.23
CA LYS A 83 -7.75 0.16 8.73
C LYS A 83 -7.91 0.08 10.24
N LEU A 84 -7.20 0.94 10.97
CA LEU A 84 -7.32 1.09 12.42
C LEU A 84 -8.01 2.41 12.74
N GLY A 85 -9.32 2.35 12.95
CA GLY A 85 -10.17 3.54 13.12
C GLY A 85 -10.17 4.41 11.86
N LYS A 86 -9.64 5.63 11.97
CA LYS A 86 -9.48 6.57 10.84
C LYS A 86 -8.13 6.43 10.10
N ARG A 87 -7.19 5.64 10.62
CA ARG A 87 -5.83 5.51 10.06
C ARG A 87 -5.73 4.26 9.20
N LYS A 88 -4.99 4.35 8.08
CA LYS A 88 -4.51 3.18 7.36
C LYS A 88 -3.06 2.91 7.77
N VAL A 89 -2.80 1.67 8.12
CA VAL A 89 -1.48 1.14 8.45
C VAL A 89 -1.03 0.25 7.31
N ILE A 90 0.20 0.44 6.87
CA ILE A 90 0.80 -0.22 5.71
C ILE A 90 2.09 -0.88 6.18
N PHE A 91 2.30 -2.15 5.82
CA PHE A 91 3.55 -2.83 6.07
C PHE A 91 4.55 -2.52 4.97
N LYS A 92 5.77 -2.19 5.36
CA LYS A 92 6.84 -1.80 4.44
C LYS A 92 7.15 -2.90 3.42
N GLU A 93 7.18 -4.16 3.85
CA GLU A 93 7.46 -5.29 2.96
C GLU A 93 6.39 -5.39 1.86
N HIS A 94 5.10 -5.28 2.23
CA HIS A 94 4.01 -5.26 1.25
C HIS A 94 4.05 -4.05 0.33
N LEU A 95 4.45 -2.89 0.86
CA LEU A 95 4.66 -1.68 0.06
C LEU A 95 5.75 -1.91 -1.00
N ILE A 96 6.92 -2.42 -0.60
CA ILE A 96 8.05 -2.67 -1.51
C ILE A 96 7.67 -3.72 -2.55
N GLU A 97 6.98 -4.80 -2.14
CA GLU A 97 6.55 -5.86 -3.05
C GLU A 97 5.51 -5.35 -4.05
N GLY A 98 4.55 -4.54 -3.60
CA GLY A 98 3.57 -3.89 -4.46
C GLY A 98 4.21 -2.93 -5.46
N LEU A 99 5.16 -2.10 -5.01
CA LEU A 99 5.93 -1.19 -5.88
C LEU A 99 6.82 -1.94 -6.87
N SER A 100 7.36 -3.10 -6.48
CA SER A 100 8.17 -3.97 -7.35
C SER A 100 7.34 -4.75 -8.36
N GLY A 101 6.00 -4.66 -8.31
CA GLY A 101 5.10 -5.40 -9.19
C GLY A 101 5.05 -6.90 -8.92
N LYS A 102 5.45 -7.36 -7.72
CA LYS A 102 5.34 -8.78 -7.36
C LYS A 102 3.88 -9.18 -7.25
N SER A 103 3.54 -10.32 -7.84
CA SER A 103 2.18 -10.87 -7.82
C SER A 103 1.81 -11.53 -6.49
N SER A 104 2.80 -11.98 -5.72
CA SER A 104 2.62 -12.56 -4.39
C SER A 104 3.27 -11.69 -3.33
N LEU A 105 2.48 -11.40 -2.29
CA LEU A 105 2.93 -10.65 -1.12
C LEU A 105 3.41 -11.60 -0.03
N THR A 106 4.37 -11.14 0.76
CA THR A 106 4.89 -11.85 1.92
C THR A 106 3.76 -12.09 2.91
N ASP A 107 3.65 -13.32 3.42
CA ASP A 107 2.64 -13.66 4.41
C ASP A 107 2.83 -12.84 5.71
N VAL A 108 1.73 -12.43 6.33
CA VAL A 108 1.70 -11.60 7.55
C VAL A 108 2.56 -12.20 8.67
N ALA A 109 2.62 -13.52 8.79
CA ALA A 109 3.43 -14.19 9.81
C ALA A 109 4.95 -13.99 9.63
N LYS A 110 5.39 -13.64 8.42
CA LYS A 110 6.80 -13.46 8.04
C LYS A 110 7.23 -11.99 8.06
N LEU A 111 6.30 -11.04 8.18
CA LEU A 111 6.61 -9.61 8.28
C LEU A 111 7.50 -9.33 9.50
N ASN A 112 8.50 -8.46 9.36
CA ASN A 112 9.45 -8.17 10.43
C ASN A 112 8.75 -7.64 11.69
N ALA A 113 7.73 -6.79 11.49
CA ALA A 113 6.91 -6.24 12.57
C ALA A 113 6.18 -7.30 13.41
N VAL A 114 5.85 -8.46 12.83
CA VAL A 114 5.06 -9.52 13.48
C VAL A 114 5.93 -10.71 13.89
N LYS A 115 6.97 -11.01 13.11
CA LYS A 115 7.84 -12.17 13.29
C LYS A 115 8.50 -12.19 14.67
N SER A 116 8.94 -11.03 15.17
CA SER A 116 9.63 -10.87 16.45
C SER A 116 8.74 -11.00 17.68
N LEU A 117 7.42 -10.98 17.52
CA LEU A 117 6.50 -11.05 18.66
C LEU A 117 6.57 -12.41 19.37
N PRO A 118 6.51 -12.45 20.71
CA PRO A 118 6.36 -13.69 21.45
C PRO A 118 4.96 -14.28 21.22
N ARG A 119 4.75 -15.55 21.61
CA ARG A 119 3.46 -16.24 21.39
C ARG A 119 2.27 -15.51 22.04
N ASN A 120 2.49 -14.96 23.23
CA ASN A 120 1.53 -14.16 23.97
C ASN A 120 2.23 -12.89 24.45
N PHE A 121 1.59 -11.72 24.30
CA PHE A 121 2.18 -10.44 24.68
C PHE A 121 1.14 -9.46 25.24
N PRO A 122 1.57 -8.47 26.04
CA PRO A 122 0.72 -7.36 26.45
C PRO A 122 0.47 -6.36 25.32
N PRO A 123 -0.61 -5.55 25.38
CA PRO A 123 -0.99 -4.60 24.32
C PRO A 123 0.10 -3.61 23.90
N LYS A 124 1.06 -3.30 24.79
CA LYS A 124 2.17 -2.39 24.48
C LYS A 124 2.97 -2.80 23.23
N TYR A 125 3.07 -4.09 22.91
CA TYR A 125 3.78 -4.54 21.70
C TYR A 125 3.06 -4.11 20.41
N LEU A 126 1.76 -3.82 20.47
CA LEU A 126 1.01 -3.33 19.32
C LEU A 126 1.44 -1.91 18.90
N ILE A 127 2.11 -1.16 19.78
CA ILE A 127 2.69 0.14 19.48
C ILE A 127 3.67 0.00 18.31
N ASP A 128 4.56 -0.98 18.38
CA ASP A 128 5.58 -1.21 17.36
C ASP A 128 4.97 -1.89 16.13
N VAL A 129 4.08 -2.87 16.33
CA VAL A 129 3.45 -3.64 15.24
C VAL A 129 2.58 -2.77 14.34
N PHE A 130 1.94 -1.73 14.87
CA PHE A 130 1.06 -0.85 14.11
C PHE A 130 1.55 0.60 14.03
N SER A 131 2.71 0.93 14.60
CA SER A 131 3.20 2.31 14.76
C SER A 131 2.14 3.25 15.36
N ILE A 132 1.48 2.83 16.45
CA ILE A 132 0.38 3.56 17.12
C ILE A 132 0.74 4.01 18.53
N SER A 133 -0.02 4.95 19.09
CA SER A 133 0.13 5.34 20.49
C SER A 133 -0.33 4.22 21.44
N ASN A 134 0.17 4.26 22.67
CA ASN A 134 -0.23 3.33 23.72
C ASN A 134 -1.76 3.35 23.94
N GLY A 135 -2.37 4.53 24.02
CA GLY A 135 -3.83 4.65 24.13
C GLY A 135 -4.59 3.95 23.00
N ASN A 136 -4.12 4.08 21.75
CA ASN A 136 -4.72 3.39 20.61
C ASN A 136 -4.54 1.87 20.68
N ALA A 137 -3.40 1.38 21.19
CA ALA A 137 -3.21 -0.06 21.40
C ALA A 137 -4.28 -0.62 22.36
N TYR A 138 -4.56 0.08 23.46
CA TYR A 138 -5.60 -0.31 24.43
C TYR A 138 -7.03 -0.13 23.91
N ILE A 139 -7.26 0.76 22.94
CA ILE A 139 -8.54 0.86 22.23
C ILE A 139 -8.72 -0.33 21.28
N ILE A 140 -7.68 -0.67 20.51
CA ILE A 140 -7.73 -1.77 19.52
C ILE A 140 -8.05 -3.10 20.18
N VAL A 141 -7.41 -3.41 21.31
CA VAL A 141 -7.67 -4.69 22.02
C VAL A 141 -9.10 -4.84 22.53
N ARG A 142 -9.86 -3.74 22.62
CA ARG A 142 -11.29 -3.75 22.98
C ARG A 142 -12.21 -3.82 21.76
N THR A 143 -11.66 -3.84 20.54
CA THR A 143 -12.45 -3.94 19.31
C THR A 143 -13.09 -5.32 19.23
N PRO A 144 -14.40 -5.42 18.90
CA PRO A 144 -15.05 -6.71 18.72
C PRO A 144 -14.31 -7.61 17.72
N GLY A 145 -14.07 -8.87 18.11
CA GLY A 145 -13.35 -9.84 17.29
C GLY A 145 -11.82 -9.70 17.32
N PHE A 146 -11.25 -8.74 18.06
CA PHE A 146 -9.80 -8.70 18.28
C PHE A 146 -9.35 -9.84 19.22
N PRO A 147 -8.22 -10.50 18.97
CA PRO A 147 -7.75 -11.68 19.70
C PRO A 147 -7.08 -11.33 21.04
N ALA A 148 -7.81 -10.61 21.90
CA ALA A 148 -7.38 -10.24 23.24
C ALA A 148 -8.13 -11.05 24.30
N ILE A 149 -7.40 -11.56 25.29
CA ILE A 149 -7.92 -12.21 26.48
C ILE A 149 -7.77 -11.25 27.64
N PHE A 150 -8.90 -10.93 28.29
CA PHE A 150 -8.96 -10.11 29.49
C PHE A 150 -8.98 -11.03 30.71
N SER A 151 -7.90 -11.04 31.50
CA SER A 151 -7.79 -11.86 32.70
C SER A 151 -7.50 -10.97 33.90
N ARG A 152 -8.49 -10.81 34.78
CA ARG A 152 -8.44 -9.93 35.96
C ARG A 152 -7.94 -8.53 35.58
N ASN A 153 -6.67 -8.23 35.90
CA ASN A 153 -6.04 -6.94 35.67
C ASN A 153 -4.99 -6.95 34.53
N ARG A 154 -5.02 -7.97 33.67
CA ARG A 154 -4.07 -8.13 32.56
C ARG A 154 -4.81 -8.36 31.26
N ILE A 155 -4.30 -7.73 30.20
CA ILE A 155 -4.73 -7.98 28.83
C ILE A 155 -3.60 -8.73 28.16
N VAL A 156 -3.92 -9.85 27.52
CA VAL A 156 -2.97 -10.68 26.80
C VAL A 156 -3.48 -10.87 25.37
N VAL A 157 -2.60 -10.62 24.41
CA VAL A 157 -2.89 -10.82 22.98
C VAL A 157 -2.14 -12.06 22.51
N ASN A 158 -2.84 -12.93 21.78
CA ASN A 158 -2.24 -14.10 21.17
C ASN A 158 -1.70 -13.78 19.77
N LYS A 159 -0.46 -14.15 19.47
CA LYS A 159 0.19 -13.88 18.18
C LYS A 159 -0.52 -14.53 17.00
N GLN A 160 -0.92 -15.79 17.12
CA GLN A 160 -1.60 -16.50 16.01
C GLN A 160 -2.95 -15.85 15.73
N GLY A 161 -3.72 -15.56 16.79
CA GLY A 161 -4.95 -14.80 16.65
C GLY A 161 -4.73 -13.43 16.00
N LEU A 162 -3.65 -12.72 16.35
CA LEU A 162 -3.33 -11.42 15.74
C LEU A 162 -3.07 -11.55 14.23
N ILE A 163 -2.28 -12.55 13.83
CA ILE A 163 -1.98 -12.82 12.42
C ILE A 163 -3.27 -13.08 11.64
N GLU A 164 -4.14 -13.96 12.15
CA GLU A 164 -5.43 -14.27 11.52
C GLU A 164 -6.33 -13.04 11.45
N TRP A 165 -6.36 -12.25 12.52
CA TRP A 165 -7.13 -11.03 12.57
C TRP A 165 -6.63 -10.01 11.52
N ILE A 166 -5.32 -9.83 11.36
CA ILE A 166 -4.74 -8.97 10.33
C ILE A 166 -5.13 -9.49 8.94
N ARG A 167 -4.91 -10.78 8.64
CA ARG A 167 -5.28 -11.39 7.35
C ARG A 167 -6.75 -11.18 6.99
N LYS A 168 -7.65 -11.26 7.98
CA LYS A 168 -9.09 -11.06 7.78
C LYS A 168 -9.48 -9.59 7.57
N ASN A 169 -8.71 -8.66 8.15
CA ASN A 169 -9.02 -7.23 8.12
C ASN A 169 -8.13 -6.43 7.15
N GLU A 170 -7.14 -7.06 6.53
CA GLU A 170 -6.41 -6.50 5.40
C GLU A 170 -7.39 -6.20 4.28
N ARG A 171 -7.40 -4.93 3.90
CA ARG A 171 -8.22 -4.46 2.80
C ARG A 171 -7.32 -4.15 1.63
N TYR A 172 -7.81 -4.54 0.47
CA TYR A 172 -7.44 -3.93 -0.79
C TYR A 172 -8.49 -2.85 -1.05
N ASN A 173 -8.08 -1.68 -1.53
CA ASN A 173 -9.05 -0.75 -2.09
C ASN A 173 -9.58 -1.34 -3.40
N ARG A 174 -10.59 -2.22 -3.32
CA ARG A 174 -11.40 -2.58 -4.48
C ARG A 174 -12.21 -1.34 -4.85
N LYS A 175 -12.01 -0.83 -6.06
CA LYS A 175 -13.11 -0.18 -6.78
C LYS A 175 -14.08 -1.31 -7.11
N GLU A 176 -15.21 -1.35 -6.39
CA GLU A 176 -16.44 -1.92 -6.93
C GLU A 176 -17.04 -0.91 -7.92
#